data_AF-A0A6A6GUA1-F1
#
_entry.id   AF-A0A6A6GUA1-F1
#
_cell.length_a   1.000
_cell.length_b   1.000
_cell.length_c   1.000
_cell.angle_alpha   90.00
_cell.angle_beta   90.00
_cell.angle_gamma   90.00
#
_symmetry.space_group_name_H-M   'P 1'
#
loop_
_entity.id
_entity.type
_entity.pdbx_description
1 polymer ?
#
loop_
_entity_poly.entity_id
_entity_poly.type
_entity_poly.pdbx_seq_one_letter_code
_entity_poly.pdbx_strand_id
1 'polypeptide(L)'
;MQEAPAATEPIERVQDQVARLESQLEHLRQRHSLLRTTILSNQQTHRRIQHAKLTLPTSPSTPDPLTRASTLLTEQTHLNTTNIYRLCAGATLFTASDPDPHALDAGRILGVRIDVLLNGQISVPYTLLLHRPYPDLTPALRVHKHTVPAAVGLDRLLQRWLPFPRVDVRAGTVKEGRKQDLVGVRWRELRRWMRRGERCG
;
A
#
# COMPACT_ATOMS: atom_id res chain seq x y z
N MET A 1 -23.39 59.86 2.36
CA MET A 1 -23.62 58.56 3.02
C MET A 1 -22.37 57.74 2.77
N GLN A 2 -21.53 57.61 3.79
CA GLN A 2 -20.21 56.95 3.71
C GLN A 2 -20.26 55.84 4.75
N GLU A 3 -20.41 54.60 4.26
CA GLU A 3 -20.59 53.41 5.09
C GLU A 3 -19.19 52.85 5.43
N ALA A 4 -18.89 52.76 6.73
CA ALA A 4 -17.58 52.41 7.26
C ALA A 4 -17.36 50.88 7.28
N PRO A 5 -16.22 50.35 6.80
CA PRO A 5 -15.89 48.94 6.92
C PRO A 5 -15.08 48.69 8.20
N ALA A 6 -15.74 48.54 9.35
CA ALA A 6 -15.04 48.44 10.64
C ALA A 6 -15.06 47.04 11.31
N ALA A 7 -15.74 46.04 10.74
CA ALA A 7 -15.98 44.76 11.41
C ALA A 7 -15.22 43.54 10.84
N THR A 8 -14.62 43.62 9.65
CA THR A 8 -14.01 42.45 8.96
C THR A 8 -12.52 42.27 9.29
N GLU A 9 -11.80 43.36 9.53
CA GLU A 9 -10.37 43.41 9.89
C GLU A 9 -9.94 42.45 11.04
N PRO A 10 -10.68 42.29 12.15
CA PRO A 10 -10.25 41.40 13.22
C PRO A 10 -10.39 39.92 12.86
N ILE A 11 -11.37 39.56 12.01
CA ILE A 11 -11.62 38.17 11.60
C ILE A 11 -10.53 37.72 10.62
N GLU A 12 -10.18 38.57 9.65
CA GLU A 12 -9.13 38.30 8.66
C GLU A 12 -7.76 38.11 9.33
N ARG A 13 -7.40 38.98 10.30
CA ARG A 13 -6.16 38.84 11.08
C ARG A 13 -6.07 37.52 11.85
N VAL A 14 -7.19 37.04 12.39
CA VAL A 14 -7.24 35.74 13.08
C VAL A 14 -7.11 34.60 12.08
N GLN A 15 -7.76 34.68 10.92
CA GLN A 15 -7.63 33.68 9.86
C GLN A 15 -6.19 33.57 9.34
N ASP A 16 -5.51 34.70 9.14
CA ASP A 16 -4.10 34.73 8.75
C ASP A 16 -3.20 34.09 9.83
N GLN A 17 -3.48 34.35 11.10
CA GLN A 17 -2.76 33.71 12.21
C GLN A 17 -2.99 32.20 12.25
N VAL A 18 -4.22 31.74 12.03
CA VAL A 18 -4.54 30.30 11.98
C VAL A 18 -3.82 29.65 10.80
N ALA A 19 -3.90 30.23 9.59
CA ALA A 19 -3.20 29.71 8.42
C ALA A 19 -1.67 29.67 8.63
N ARG A 20 -1.11 30.70 9.29
CA ARG A 20 0.31 30.73 9.66
C ARG A 20 0.66 29.62 10.66
N LEU A 21 -0.14 29.41 11.69
CA LEU A 21 0.11 28.36 12.69
C LEU A 21 -0.02 26.97 12.09
N GLU A 22 -0.99 26.74 11.20
CA GLU A 22 -1.16 25.48 10.48
C GLU A 22 0.04 25.18 9.58
N SER A 23 0.52 26.18 8.82
CA SER A 23 1.73 26.01 8.00
C SER A 23 2.98 25.71 8.83
N GLN A 24 3.13 26.35 10.00
CA GLN A 24 4.23 26.07 10.94
C GLN A 24 4.13 24.65 11.51
N LEU A 25 2.92 24.21 11.89
CA LEU A 25 2.67 22.88 12.40
C LEU A 25 3.01 21.81 11.35
N GLU A 26 2.59 22.03 10.11
CA GLU A 26 2.85 21.12 9.00
C GLU A 26 4.36 21.05 8.70
N HIS A 27 5.06 22.19 8.67
CA HIS A 27 6.51 22.23 8.52
C HIS A 27 7.24 21.47 9.65
N LEU A 28 6.81 21.66 10.92
CA LEU A 28 7.38 20.93 12.06
C LEU A 28 7.11 19.43 11.98
N ARG A 29 5.91 19.01 11.57
CA ARG A 29 5.56 17.60 11.37
C ARG A 29 6.40 16.96 10.28
N GLN A 30 6.58 17.65 9.15
CA GLN A 30 7.43 17.20 8.05
C GLN A 30 8.88 17.05 8.51
N ARG A 31 9.44 18.06 9.19
CA ARG A 31 10.80 18.00 9.73
C ARG A 31 10.97 16.87 10.74
N HIS A 32 10.01 16.69 11.64
CA HIS A 32 10.03 15.61 12.62
C HIS A 32 9.96 14.24 11.94
N SER A 33 9.11 14.08 10.93
CA SER A 33 9.01 12.86 10.12
C SER A 33 10.34 12.52 9.43
N LEU A 34 10.97 13.51 8.80
CA LEU A 34 12.29 13.36 8.17
C LEU A 34 13.35 12.92 9.18
N LEU A 35 13.52 13.68 10.27
CA LEU A 35 14.51 13.34 11.31
C LEU A 35 14.27 11.96 11.92
N ARG A 36 13.00 11.62 12.19
CA ARG A 36 12.61 10.32 12.71
C ARG A 36 13.03 9.20 11.77
N THR A 37 12.66 9.29 10.48
CA THR A 37 13.02 8.26 9.50
C THR A 37 14.53 8.16 9.28
N THR A 38 15.26 9.29 9.27
CA THR A 38 16.73 9.29 9.16
C THR A 38 17.38 8.59 10.37
N ILE A 39 17.00 8.96 11.59
CA ILE A 39 17.57 8.37 12.82
C ILE A 39 17.24 6.88 12.92
N LEU A 40 15.98 6.51 12.63
CA LEU A 40 15.50 5.12 12.63
C LEU A 40 15.92 4.33 11.38
N SER A 41 16.59 4.92 10.40
CA SER A 41 17.18 4.17 9.28
C SER A 41 18.65 3.83 9.52
N ASN A 42 19.28 4.47 10.51
CA ASN A 42 20.67 4.24 10.87
C ASN A 42 20.83 2.93 11.67
N GLN A 43 21.65 2.02 11.15
CA GLN A 43 21.96 0.73 11.77
C GLN A 43 22.56 0.85 13.19
N GLN A 44 23.29 1.94 13.49
CA GLN A 44 23.85 2.15 14.83
C GLN A 44 22.75 2.41 15.86
N THR A 45 21.74 3.19 15.50
CA THR A 45 20.55 3.43 16.33
C THR A 45 19.82 2.13 16.60
N HIS A 46 19.65 1.27 15.58
CA HIS A 46 19.03 -0.05 15.73
C HIS A 46 19.74 -0.88 16.79
N ARG A 47 21.06 -1.03 16.66
CA ARG A 47 21.88 -1.83 17.58
C ARG A 47 21.79 -1.30 19.01
N ARG A 48 21.83 0.03 19.19
CA ARG A 48 21.73 0.67 20.51
C ARG A 48 20.36 0.42 21.17
N ILE A 49 19.27 0.59 20.44
CA ILE A 49 17.91 0.33 20.96
C ILE A 49 17.74 -1.16 21.30
N GLN A 50 18.22 -2.05 20.43
CA GLN A 50 18.19 -3.50 20.68
C GLN A 50 19.01 -3.89 21.91
N HIS A 51 20.23 -3.36 22.06
CA HIS A 51 21.06 -3.61 23.22
C HIS A 51 20.43 -3.09 24.50
N ALA A 52 19.92 -1.85 24.48
CA ALA A 52 19.26 -1.25 25.63
C ALA A 52 18.01 -2.05 26.07
N LYS A 53 17.27 -2.64 25.12
CA LYS A 53 16.14 -3.54 25.42
C LYS A 53 16.56 -4.83 26.15
N LEU A 54 17.76 -5.33 25.88
CA LEU A 54 18.29 -6.54 26.51
C LEU A 54 18.91 -6.25 27.88
N THR A 55 19.47 -5.05 28.07
CA THR A 55 20.23 -4.71 29.28
C THR A 55 19.42 -3.98 30.35
N LEU A 56 18.35 -3.26 30.00
CA LEU A 56 17.55 -2.53 30.99
C LEU A 56 16.37 -3.37 31.51
N PRO A 57 16.15 -3.44 32.84
CA PRO A 57 14.98 -4.08 33.40
C PRO A 57 13.72 -3.28 33.06
N THR A 58 12.76 -3.91 32.40
CA THR A 58 11.48 -3.29 32.05
C THR A 58 10.58 -3.21 33.28
N SER A 59 10.24 -2.00 33.73
CA SER A 59 9.27 -1.79 34.82
C SER A 59 7.83 -1.91 34.30
N PRO A 60 6.92 -2.63 34.97
CA PRO A 60 5.59 -2.95 34.44
C PRO A 60 4.55 -1.82 34.53
N SER A 61 4.84 -0.70 35.20
CA SER A 61 3.80 0.30 35.55
C SER A 61 3.68 1.50 34.61
N THR A 62 4.59 1.69 33.65
CA THR A 62 4.52 2.78 32.66
C THR A 62 5.03 2.33 31.30
N PRO A 63 4.48 2.84 30.17
CA PRO A 63 5.03 2.54 28.86
C PRO A 63 6.44 3.15 28.75
N ASP A 64 7.44 2.30 28.98
CA ASP A 64 8.85 2.67 28.92
C ASP A 64 9.15 3.35 27.56
N PRO A 65 9.80 4.53 27.54
CA PRO A 65 10.25 5.17 26.30
C PRO A 65 11.04 4.21 25.39
N LEU A 66 11.72 3.22 25.98
CA LEU A 66 12.43 2.20 25.26
C LEU A 66 11.50 1.23 24.50
N THR A 67 10.39 0.84 25.11
CA THR A 67 9.36 0.02 24.45
C THR A 67 8.79 0.76 23.25
N ARG A 68 8.47 2.06 23.41
CA ARG A 68 8.02 2.91 22.31
C ARG A 68 9.07 3.04 21.22
N ALA A 69 10.34 3.29 21.55
CA ALA A 69 11.41 3.35 20.57
C ALA A 69 11.53 2.02 19.78
N SER A 70 11.37 0.89 20.45
CA SER A 70 11.42 -0.43 19.82
C SER A 70 10.26 -0.69 18.86
N THR A 71 9.03 -0.24 19.18
CA THR A 71 7.89 -0.40 18.27
C THR A 71 8.06 0.46 17.01
N LEU A 72 8.46 1.73 17.17
CA LEU A 72 8.73 2.62 16.03
C LEU A 72 9.87 2.07 15.15
N LEU A 73 10.87 1.42 15.75
CA LEU A 73 11.96 0.77 15.04
C LEU A 73 11.47 -0.43 14.22
N THR A 74 10.61 -1.28 14.79
CA THR A 74 10.02 -2.42 14.06
C THR A 74 9.15 -1.96 12.90
N GLU A 75 8.34 -0.92 13.09
CA GLU A 75 7.56 -0.28 12.03
C GLU A 75 8.48 0.22 10.91
N GLN A 76 9.54 0.98 11.24
CA GLN A 76 10.48 1.51 10.25
C GLN A 76 11.19 0.38 9.48
N THR A 77 11.58 -0.69 10.17
CA THR A 77 12.25 -1.84 9.54
C THR A 77 11.32 -2.56 8.57
N HIS A 78 10.05 -2.72 8.94
CA HIS A 78 9.03 -3.26 8.05
C HIS A 78 8.81 -2.36 6.83
N LEU A 79 8.73 -1.04 7.01
CA LEU A 79 8.61 -0.08 5.90
C LEU A 79 9.83 -0.13 4.96
N ASN A 80 11.04 -0.19 5.50
CA ASN A 80 12.25 -0.31 4.69
C ASN A 80 12.26 -1.61 3.88
N THR A 81 11.91 -2.72 4.52
CA THR A 81 11.86 -4.04 3.91
C THR A 81 10.81 -4.10 2.80
N THR A 82 9.60 -3.60 3.06
CA THR A 82 8.53 -3.52 2.06
C THR A 82 8.91 -2.61 0.89
N ASN A 83 9.55 -1.46 1.14
CA ASN A 83 10.05 -0.58 0.08
C ASN A 83 11.13 -1.25 -0.78
N ILE A 84 12.05 -2.00 -0.19
CA ILE A 84 13.05 -2.79 -0.95
C ILE A 84 12.35 -3.82 -1.84
N TYR A 85 11.38 -4.57 -1.30
CA TYR A 85 10.62 -5.53 -2.10
C TYR A 85 9.88 -4.87 -3.25
N ARG A 86 9.28 -3.70 -3.02
CA ARG A 86 8.60 -2.92 -4.06
C ARG A 86 9.53 -2.45 -5.17
N LEU A 87 10.72 -1.95 -4.82
CA LEU A 87 11.72 -1.49 -5.79
C LEU A 87 12.31 -2.66 -6.59
N CYS A 88 12.72 -3.74 -5.90
CA CYS A 88 13.43 -4.86 -6.51
C CYS A 88 12.49 -5.80 -7.28
N ALA A 89 11.38 -6.22 -6.67
CA ALA A 89 10.43 -7.12 -7.33
C ALA A 89 9.57 -6.36 -8.36
N GLY A 90 9.20 -5.12 -8.05
CA GLY A 90 8.30 -4.29 -8.87
C GLY A 90 6.83 -4.74 -8.85
N ALA A 91 6.51 -5.82 -8.14
CA ALA A 91 5.15 -6.25 -7.87
C ALA A 91 5.07 -6.80 -6.45
N THR A 92 4.07 -6.38 -5.70
CA THR A 92 3.85 -6.79 -4.30
C THR A 92 2.38 -7.07 -4.03
N LEU A 93 2.12 -8.05 -3.18
CA LEU A 93 0.78 -8.40 -2.74
C LEU A 93 0.44 -7.66 -1.45
N PHE A 94 -0.81 -7.25 -1.31
CA PHE A 94 -1.34 -6.67 -0.08
C PHE A 94 -2.76 -7.20 0.15
N THR A 95 -3.19 -7.25 1.40
CA THR A 95 -4.56 -7.59 1.75
C THR A 95 -5.36 -6.32 1.96
N ALA A 96 -6.61 -6.31 1.51
CA ALA A 96 -7.56 -5.23 1.72
C ALA A 96 -8.90 -5.83 2.14
N SER A 97 -9.71 -5.04 2.85
CA SER A 97 -11.08 -5.39 3.16
C SER A 97 -12.01 -4.47 2.38
N ASP A 98 -13.00 -5.04 1.69
CA ASP A 98 -14.13 -4.30 1.15
C ASP A 98 -15.02 -3.83 2.32
N PRO A 99 -15.34 -2.54 2.43
CA PRO A 99 -16.28 -2.04 3.45
C PRO A 99 -17.74 -2.40 3.17
N ASP A 100 -18.08 -2.93 1.98
CA ASP A 100 -19.46 -3.28 1.63
C ASP A 100 -19.99 -4.46 2.49
N PRO A 101 -21.12 -4.32 3.22
CA PRO A 101 -21.74 -5.41 3.96
C PRO A 101 -22.17 -6.60 3.09
N HIS A 102 -22.30 -6.42 1.77
CA HIS A 102 -22.64 -7.47 0.81
C HIS A 102 -21.42 -8.03 0.05
N ALA A 103 -20.20 -7.73 0.52
CA ALA A 103 -18.99 -8.15 -0.16
C ALA A 103 -18.80 -9.69 -0.17
N LEU A 104 -18.31 -10.19 -1.31
CA LEU A 104 -17.92 -11.59 -1.47
C LEU A 104 -16.75 -11.95 -0.53
N ASP A 105 -16.71 -13.20 -0.06
CA ASP A 105 -15.65 -13.73 0.83
C ASP A 105 -15.46 -12.89 2.12
N ALA A 106 -16.56 -12.45 2.73
CA ALA A 106 -16.57 -11.60 3.93
C ALA A 106 -15.73 -10.31 3.76
N GLY A 107 -15.72 -9.75 2.55
CA GLY A 107 -14.96 -8.55 2.21
C GLY A 107 -13.47 -8.77 2.00
N ARG A 108 -12.95 -10.01 2.02
CA ARG A 108 -11.51 -10.25 1.85
C ARG A 108 -11.10 -10.05 0.39
N ILE A 109 -10.25 -9.05 0.16
CA ILE A 109 -9.69 -8.72 -1.14
C ILE A 109 -8.17 -8.91 -1.09
N LEU A 110 -7.64 -9.55 -2.14
CA LEU A 110 -6.21 -9.62 -2.40
C LEU A 110 -5.83 -8.56 -3.43
N GLY A 111 -5.07 -7.55 -2.99
CA GLY A 111 -4.50 -6.55 -3.87
C GLY A 111 -3.15 -6.96 -4.44
N VAL A 112 -2.93 -6.68 -5.71
CA VAL A 112 -1.62 -6.72 -6.37
C VAL A 112 -1.24 -5.31 -6.75
N ARG A 113 -0.13 -4.81 -6.21
CA ARG A 113 0.45 -3.53 -6.58
C ARG A 113 1.60 -3.77 -7.55
N ILE A 114 1.63 -3.04 -8.66
CA ILE A 114 2.68 -3.11 -9.66
C ILE A 114 3.31 -1.73 -9.80
N ASP A 115 4.57 -1.62 -9.39
CA ASP A 115 5.34 -0.39 -9.44
C ASP A 115 6.18 -0.37 -10.73
N VAL A 116 5.93 0.63 -11.58
CA VAL A 116 6.68 0.84 -12.82
C VAL A 116 7.67 1.99 -12.61
N LEU A 117 8.94 1.74 -12.92
CA LEU A 117 9.99 2.76 -12.87
C LEU A 117 10.20 3.30 -14.28
N LEU A 118 9.98 4.60 -14.47
CA LEU A 118 10.15 5.34 -15.72
C LEU A 118 11.16 6.45 -15.49
N ASN A 119 12.19 6.55 -16.32
CA ASN A 119 13.17 7.64 -16.27
C ASN A 119 13.78 7.90 -14.87
N GLY A 120 13.96 6.84 -14.08
CA GLY A 120 14.50 6.94 -12.71
C GLY A 120 13.49 7.34 -11.64
N GLN A 121 12.23 7.60 -12.00
CA GLN A 121 11.14 7.90 -11.07
C GLN A 121 10.14 6.74 -10.99
N ILE A 122 9.51 6.60 -9.82
CA ILE A 122 8.43 5.63 -9.62
C ILE A 122 7.14 6.27 -10.13
N SER A 123 6.58 5.72 -11.21
CA SER A 123 5.27 6.12 -11.73
C SER A 123 4.16 5.73 -10.75
N VAL A 124 2.96 6.26 -10.98
CA VAL A 124 1.76 5.87 -10.24
C VAL A 124 1.60 4.34 -10.32
N PRO A 125 1.45 3.64 -9.18
CA PRO A 125 1.34 2.19 -9.17
C PRO A 125 0.06 1.73 -9.86
N TYR A 126 0.17 0.63 -10.61
CA TYR A 126 -1.00 -0.08 -11.13
C TYR A 126 -1.44 -1.11 -10.10
N THR A 127 -2.68 -0.98 -9.64
CA THR A 127 -3.30 -1.88 -8.67
C THR A 127 -4.34 -2.78 -9.32
N LEU A 128 -4.27 -4.07 -9.02
CA LEU A 128 -5.29 -5.09 -9.29
C LEU A 128 -5.92 -5.52 -7.98
N LEU A 129 -7.24 -5.59 -7.91
CA LEU A 129 -7.96 -6.13 -6.76
C LEU A 129 -8.58 -7.45 -7.17
N LEU A 130 -8.25 -8.51 -6.43
CA LEU A 130 -8.69 -9.87 -6.65
C LEU A 130 -9.65 -10.26 -5.52
N HIS A 131 -10.79 -10.84 -5.85
CA HIS A 131 -11.68 -11.49 -4.87
C HIS A 131 -11.72 -13.00 -5.10
N ARG A 132 -12.22 -13.74 -4.11
CA ARG A 132 -12.57 -15.15 -4.25
C ARG A 132 -14.10 -15.26 -4.46
N PRO A 133 -14.58 -15.63 -5.65
CA PRO A 133 -16.00 -15.75 -5.92
C PRO A 133 -16.60 -17.05 -5.37
N TYR A 134 -15.78 -18.10 -5.23
CA TYR A 134 -16.19 -19.40 -4.70
C TYR A 134 -15.35 -19.73 -3.47
N PRO A 135 -15.89 -19.58 -2.24
CA PRO A 135 -15.14 -19.86 -1.02
C PRO A 135 -14.84 -21.36 -0.83
N ASP A 136 -15.74 -22.22 -1.34
CA ASP A 136 -15.69 -23.68 -1.15
C ASP A 136 -14.82 -24.41 -2.20
N LEU A 137 -14.51 -23.73 -3.30
CA LEU A 137 -13.62 -24.26 -4.33
C LEU A 137 -12.18 -23.80 -4.07
N THR A 138 -11.24 -24.64 -4.49
CA THR A 138 -9.80 -24.30 -4.59
C THR A 138 -9.60 -22.86 -5.04
N PRO A 139 -8.57 -22.15 -4.52
CA PRO A 139 -8.49 -20.68 -4.52
C PRO A 139 -8.50 -20.12 -5.95
N ALA A 140 -9.70 -19.91 -6.46
CA ALA A 140 -9.96 -19.39 -7.78
C ALA A 140 -10.16 -17.88 -7.65
N LEU A 141 -9.07 -17.13 -7.67
CA LEU A 141 -9.14 -15.68 -7.60
C LEU A 141 -9.67 -15.11 -8.93
N ARG A 142 -10.41 -14.01 -8.83
CA ARG A 142 -10.93 -13.26 -9.97
C ARG A 142 -10.64 -11.79 -9.77
N VAL A 143 -10.30 -11.09 -10.85
CA VAL A 143 -10.13 -9.64 -10.82
C VAL A 143 -11.50 -8.99 -10.60
N HIS A 144 -11.60 -8.22 -9.53
CA HIS A 144 -12.73 -7.38 -9.20
C HIS A 144 -12.61 -6.01 -9.88
N LYS A 145 -11.48 -5.33 -9.65
CA LYS A 145 -11.19 -3.98 -10.18
C LYS A 145 -9.71 -3.88 -10.55
N HIS A 146 -9.38 -3.05 -11.54
CA HIS A 146 -8.00 -2.74 -11.89
C HIS A 146 -7.85 -1.30 -12.36
N THR A 147 -6.61 -0.80 -12.25
CA THR A 147 -6.19 0.51 -12.77
C THR A 147 -5.28 0.39 -14.01
N VAL A 148 -5.09 -0.83 -14.53
CA VAL A 148 -4.27 -1.09 -15.71
C VAL A 148 -4.91 -0.49 -16.98
N PRO A 149 -4.14 0.20 -17.85
CA PRO A 149 -4.66 0.79 -19.08
C PRO A 149 -5.19 -0.27 -20.06
N ALA A 150 -6.24 0.08 -20.81
CA ALA A 150 -6.89 -0.82 -21.77
C ALA A 150 -5.96 -1.33 -22.89
N ALA A 151 -4.90 -0.59 -23.23
CA ALA A 151 -3.88 -1.02 -24.18
C ALA A 151 -3.22 -2.34 -23.76
N VAL A 152 -3.13 -2.59 -22.46
CA VAL A 152 -2.63 -3.84 -21.90
C VAL A 152 -3.82 -4.81 -21.87
N GLY A 153 -3.92 -5.70 -22.86
CA GLY A 153 -5.01 -6.69 -22.96
C GLY A 153 -5.04 -7.67 -21.77
N LEU A 154 -5.55 -7.20 -20.63
CA LEU A 154 -5.48 -7.86 -19.33
C LEU A 154 -6.22 -9.19 -19.35
N ASP A 155 -7.36 -9.28 -20.05
CA ASP A 155 -8.16 -10.50 -20.13
C ASP A 155 -7.37 -11.68 -20.69
N ARG A 156 -6.56 -11.46 -21.74
CA ARG A 156 -5.70 -12.49 -22.32
C ARG A 156 -4.64 -12.97 -21.34
N LEU A 157 -4.12 -12.05 -20.53
CA LEU A 157 -3.12 -12.35 -19.51
C LEU A 157 -3.74 -13.11 -18.34
N LEU A 158 -4.94 -12.71 -17.90
CA LEU A 158 -5.69 -13.38 -16.85
C LEU A 158 -6.09 -14.79 -17.25
N GLN A 159 -6.56 -15.02 -18.48
CA GLN A 159 -6.87 -16.37 -18.96
C GLN A 159 -5.66 -17.32 -18.90
N ARG A 160 -4.45 -16.78 -19.11
CA ARG A 160 -3.21 -17.55 -19.07
C ARG A 160 -2.75 -17.84 -17.64
N TRP A 161 -2.93 -16.89 -16.73
CA TRP A 161 -2.30 -16.90 -15.40
C TRP A 161 -3.26 -17.23 -14.25
N LEU A 162 -4.52 -16.82 -14.37
CA LEU A 162 -5.65 -17.16 -13.50
C LEU A 162 -6.70 -17.93 -14.32
N PRO A 163 -6.40 -19.19 -14.71
CA PRO A 163 -7.39 -20.00 -15.41
C PRO A 163 -8.62 -20.22 -14.53
N PHE A 164 -9.80 -20.08 -15.14
CA PHE A 164 -11.08 -20.26 -14.47
C PHE A 164 -11.30 -21.75 -14.14
N PRO A 165 -11.85 -22.07 -12.95
CA PRO A 165 -12.36 -23.41 -12.70
C PRO A 165 -13.47 -23.72 -13.71
N ARG A 166 -13.42 -24.91 -14.31
CA ARG A 166 -14.45 -25.34 -15.27
C ARG A 166 -15.61 -25.92 -14.46
N VAL A 167 -16.73 -25.19 -14.45
CA VAL A 167 -18.00 -25.69 -13.92
C VAL A 167 -18.63 -26.56 -14.99
N ASP A 168 -18.57 -27.88 -14.83
CA ASP A 168 -19.27 -28.81 -15.72
C ASP A 168 -20.75 -28.84 -15.33
N VAL A 169 -21.55 -27.96 -15.96
CA VAL A 169 -22.99 -27.76 -15.70
C VAL A 169 -23.81 -29.05 -15.80
N ARG A 170 -23.35 -30.05 -16.57
CA ARG A 170 -24.04 -31.34 -16.77
C ARG A 170 -23.93 -32.31 -15.60
N ALA A 171 -22.95 -32.14 -14.71
CA ALA A 171 -22.66 -33.09 -13.64
C ALA A 171 -22.82 -32.49 -12.23
N GLY A 172 -23.21 -31.22 -12.12
CA GLY A 172 -23.29 -30.51 -10.84
C GLY A 172 -21.97 -30.45 -10.05
N THR A 173 -20.86 -30.88 -10.67
CA THR A 173 -19.55 -31.02 -10.05
C THR A 173 -18.63 -29.98 -10.66
N VAL A 174 -18.03 -29.14 -9.82
CA VAL A 174 -17.01 -28.21 -10.28
C VAL A 174 -15.69 -28.94 -10.32
N LYS A 175 -15.10 -29.08 -11.51
CA LYS A 175 -13.76 -29.66 -11.64
C LYS A 175 -12.74 -28.59 -11.27
N GLU A 176 -11.80 -28.96 -10.42
CA GLU A 176 -10.67 -28.11 -10.07
C GLU A 176 -9.98 -27.64 -11.35
N GLY A 177 -9.92 -26.32 -11.52
CA GLY A 177 -9.12 -25.71 -12.57
C GLY A 177 -7.63 -25.95 -12.32
N ARG A 178 -6.80 -25.64 -13.32
CA ARG A 178 -5.34 -25.63 -13.16
C ARG A 178 -4.96 -24.72 -11.98
N LYS A 179 -4.05 -25.18 -11.11
CA LYS A 179 -3.57 -24.40 -9.96
C LYS A 179 -3.18 -22.99 -10.39
N GLN A 180 -3.80 -21.98 -9.77
CA GLN A 180 -3.44 -20.58 -10.00
C GLN A 180 -2.09 -20.31 -9.33
N ASP A 181 -1.12 -19.84 -10.10
CA ASP A 181 0.20 -19.53 -9.58
C ASP A 181 0.36 -18.01 -9.47
N LEU A 182 0.04 -17.43 -8.32
CA LEU A 182 0.18 -15.99 -8.06
C LEU A 182 1.64 -15.53 -8.03
N VAL A 183 2.56 -16.43 -7.71
CA VAL A 183 3.99 -16.14 -7.57
C VAL A 183 4.69 -16.27 -8.93
N GLY A 184 4.30 -17.27 -9.72
CA GLY A 184 4.74 -17.49 -11.09
C GLY A 184 3.89 -16.77 -12.14
N VAL A 185 2.78 -16.12 -11.76
CA VAL A 185 2.20 -15.05 -12.60
C VAL A 185 3.35 -14.12 -12.90
N ARG A 186 3.68 -14.01 -14.18
CA ARG A 186 4.79 -13.19 -14.63
C ARG A 186 4.36 -11.72 -14.56
N TRP A 187 4.15 -11.20 -13.35
CA TRP A 187 3.98 -9.77 -13.08
C TRP A 187 5.15 -8.97 -13.68
N ARG A 188 6.33 -9.60 -13.79
CA ARG A 188 7.49 -9.07 -14.53
C ARG A 188 7.24 -8.91 -16.04
N GLU A 189 6.44 -9.75 -16.67
CA GLU A 189 6.00 -9.58 -18.07
C GLU A 189 5.00 -8.45 -18.20
N LEU A 190 3.99 -8.41 -17.33
CA LEU A 190 3.02 -7.32 -17.29
C LEU A 190 3.72 -5.98 -17.09
N ARG A 191 4.64 -5.89 -16.13
CA ARG A 191 5.52 -4.72 -15.89
C ARG A 191 6.39 -4.38 -17.11
N ARG A 192 6.91 -5.37 -17.84
CA ARG A 192 7.67 -5.12 -19.08
C ARG A 192 6.77 -4.57 -20.19
N TRP A 193 5.53 -5.04 -20.26
CA TRP A 193 4.55 -4.57 -21.23
C TRP A 193 4.12 -3.13 -20.94
N MET A 194 3.81 -2.81 -19.68
CA MET A 194 3.49 -1.45 -19.23
C MET A 194 4.64 -0.47 -19.52
N ARG A 195 5.89 -0.85 -19.24
CA ARG A 195 7.08 -0.05 -19.62
C ARG A 195 7.25 0.17 -21.13
N ARG A 196 6.67 -0.68 -21.98
CA ARG A 196 6.70 -0.48 -23.44
C ARG A 196 5.55 0.37 -23.91
N GLY A 197 4.35 0.17 -23.36
CA GLY A 197 3.19 1.00 -23.66
C GLY A 197 3.41 2.48 -23.33
N GLU A 198 4.01 2.78 -22.18
CA GLU A 198 4.32 4.17 -21.75
C GLU A 198 5.48 4.84 -22.51
N ARG A 199 6.21 4.10 -23.37
CA ARG A 199 7.26 4.68 -24.22
C ARG A 199 6.79 4.98 -25.64
N CYS A 200 5.60 4.53 -26.02
CA CYS A 200 5.05 4.66 -27.37
C CYS A 200 3.82 5.58 -27.43
N GLY A 201 3.41 6.17 -26.31
CA GLY A 201 2.43 7.26 -26.24
C GLY A 201 3.12 8.55 -25.87
#